data_AF-A0A6M0LG71-F1
#
_entry.id   AF-A0A6M0LG71-F1
#
_cell.length_a   1.000
_cell.length_b   1.000
_cell.length_c   1.000
_cell.angle_alpha   90.00
_cell.angle_beta   90.00
_cell.angle_gamma   90.00
#
_symmetry.space_group_name_H-M   'P 1'
#
loop_
_entity.id
_entity.type
_entity.pdbx_description
1 polymer ?
#
loop_
_entity_poly.entity_id
_entity_poly.type
_entity_poly.pdbx_seq_one_letter_code
_entity_poly.pdbx_strand_id
1 'polypeptide(L)'
;MEILKRVSRFLDKIVFFFTTLAIAGVFYEGMTLKWYEVVGILVICMEYSFLPATIIHLIVDKKDEIYMLHVMSMLLIIFAFAIKFLIGSFPALGLLLWYFYIWFLYGGILVGRYVEKVKNNCMQEK
;
A
#
# COMPACT_ATOMS: atom_id res chain seq x y z
N MET A 1 22.23 3.59 3.96
CA MET A 1 20.97 3.17 3.30
C MET A 1 20.34 1.91 3.91
N GLU A 2 21.08 1.01 4.57
CA GLU A 2 20.50 -0.24 5.07
C GLU A 2 19.40 -0.08 6.12
N ILE A 3 19.52 0.90 7.02
CA ILE A 3 18.49 1.22 8.02
C ILE A 3 17.19 1.62 7.32
N LEU A 4 17.29 2.49 6.30
CA LEU A 4 16.13 2.96 5.53
C LEU A 4 15.46 1.80 4.77
N LYS A 5 16.25 0.87 4.21
CA LYS A 5 15.75 -0.39 3.63
C LYS A 5 15.09 -1.32 4.63
N ARG A 6 15.49 -1.29 5.91
CA ARG A 6 14.84 -2.07 6.97
C ARG A 6 13.51 -1.44 7.36
N VAL A 7 13.49 -0.11 7.47
CA VAL A 7 12.27 0.67 7.77
C VAL A 7 11.25 0.51 6.64
N SER A 8 11.65 0.63 5.37
CA SER A 8 10.73 0.43 4.23
C SER A 8 10.09 -0.96 4.27
N ARG A 9 10.90 -2.01 4.43
CA ARG A 9 10.40 -3.40 4.58
C ARG A 9 9.42 -3.59 5.72
N PHE A 10 9.58 -2.84 6.81
CA PHE A 10 8.65 -2.89 7.94
C PHE A 10 7.34 -2.18 7.61
N LEU A 11 7.43 -0.99 7.01
CA LEU A 11 6.27 -0.23 6.54
C LEU A 11 5.45 -1.01 5.51
N ASP A 12 6.09 -1.75 4.61
CA ASP A 12 5.37 -2.50 3.58
C ASP A 12 4.43 -3.55 4.18
N LYS A 13 4.85 -4.19 5.27
CA LYS A 13 4.02 -5.13 6.02
C LYS A 13 2.85 -4.42 6.69
N ILE A 14 3.10 -3.24 7.26
CA ILE A 14 2.08 -2.41 7.91
C ILE A 14 1.02 -1.98 6.89
N VAL A 15 1.46 -1.42 5.76
CA VAL A 15 0.58 -0.98 4.68
C VAL A 15 -0.27 -2.16 4.22
N PHE A 16 0.36 -3.28 3.87
CA PHE A 16 -0.35 -4.46 3.40
C PHE A 16 -1.37 -4.98 4.42
N PHE A 17 -1.00 -5.01 5.72
CA PHE A 17 -1.88 -5.43 6.80
C PHE A 17 -3.11 -4.53 6.93
N PHE A 18 -2.91 -3.21 7.02
CA PHE A 18 -4.03 -2.26 7.15
C PHE A 18 -4.88 -2.22 5.89
N THR A 19 -4.30 -2.30 4.69
CA THR A 19 -5.07 -2.38 3.44
C THR A 19 -5.93 -3.65 3.41
N THR A 20 -5.39 -4.79 3.83
CA THR A 20 -6.15 -6.04 3.89
C THR A 20 -7.32 -5.94 4.85
N LEU A 21 -7.10 -5.41 6.05
CA LEU A 21 -8.17 -5.22 7.04
C LEU A 21 -9.20 -4.18 6.60
N ALA A 22 -8.78 -3.08 5.98
CA ALA A 22 -9.69 -2.06 5.46
C ALA A 22 -10.58 -2.63 4.35
N ILE A 23 -10.02 -3.38 3.39
CA ILE A 23 -10.78 -4.06 2.34
C ILE A 23 -11.79 -5.04 2.96
N ALA A 24 -11.35 -5.90 3.88
CA ALA A 24 -12.23 -6.86 4.55
C ALA A 24 -13.36 -6.17 5.32
N GLY A 25 -13.04 -5.08 6.02
CA GLY A 25 -14.02 -4.25 6.75
C GLY A 25 -15.06 -3.66 5.81
N VAL A 26 -14.65 -3.02 4.71
CA VAL A 26 -15.55 -2.42 3.72
C VAL A 26 -16.46 -3.49 3.09
N PHE A 27 -15.94 -4.68 2.78
CA PHE A 27 -16.78 -5.77 2.29
C PHE A 27 -17.80 -6.24 3.33
N TYR A 28 -17.38 -6.40 4.60
CA TYR A 28 -18.28 -6.79 5.68
C TYR A 28 -19.39 -5.76 5.91
N GLU A 29 -19.07 -4.47 5.88
CA GLU A 29 -20.04 -3.38 5.96
C GLU A 29 -21.01 -3.39 4.79
N GLY A 30 -20.52 -3.63 3.58
CA GLY A 30 -21.35 -3.79 2.39
C GLY A 30 -22.34 -4.95 2.51
N MET A 31 -21.92 -6.08 3.11
CA MET A 31 -22.81 -7.22 3.35
C MET A 31 -23.83 -6.96 4.47
N THR A 32 -23.45 -6.24 5.51
CA THR A 32 -24.31 -5.97 6.68
C THR A 32 -25.16 -4.70 6.55
N LEU A 33 -24.93 -3.91 5.49
CA LEU A 33 -25.57 -2.61 5.24
C LEU A 33 -25.44 -1.64 6.43
N LYS A 34 -24.33 -1.74 7.18
CA LYS A 34 -24.02 -0.93 8.36
C LYS A 34 -22.60 -0.41 8.27
N TRP A 35 -22.40 0.86 8.64
CA TRP A 35 -21.08 1.47 8.73
C TRP A 35 -20.60 1.44 10.17
N TYR A 36 -19.49 0.76 10.42
CA TYR A 36 -18.81 0.66 11.69
C TYR A 36 -17.60 1.60 11.74
N GLU A 37 -17.50 2.39 12.81
CA GLU A 37 -16.40 3.36 12.99
C GLU A 37 -15.01 2.73 12.90
N VAL A 38 -14.90 1.45 13.29
CA VAL A 38 -13.64 0.69 13.24
C VAL A 38 -13.08 0.56 11.80
N VAL A 39 -13.95 0.45 10.78
CA VAL A 39 -13.49 0.35 9.38
C VAL A 39 -12.96 1.69 8.91
N GLY A 40 -13.59 2.79 9.32
CA GLY A 40 -13.07 4.14 9.10
C GLY A 40 -11.66 4.32 9.67
N ILE A 41 -11.40 3.81 10.88
CA ILE A 41 -10.06 3.86 11.49
C ILE A 41 -9.05 3.03 10.68
N LEU A 42 -9.42 1.83 10.23
CA LEU A 42 -8.55 0.98 9.41
C LEU A 42 -8.18 1.64 8.08
N VAL A 43 -9.16 2.28 7.43
CA VAL A 43 -8.94 3.06 6.21
C VAL A 43 -7.94 4.19 6.46
N ILE A 44 -8.11 4.96 7.54
CA ILE A 44 -7.17 6.01 7.94
C ILE A 44 -5.76 5.42 8.14
N CYS A 45 -5.62 4.36 8.94
CA CYS A 45 -4.32 3.72 9.17
C CYS A 45 -3.63 3.26 7.88
N MET A 46 -4.40 2.75 6.91
CA MET A 46 -3.89 2.37 5.60
C MET A 46 -3.39 3.59 4.81
N GLU A 47 -4.17 4.68 4.72
CA GLU A 47 -3.75 5.89 4.00
C GLU A 47 -2.49 6.52 4.61
N TYR A 48 -2.46 6.65 5.94
CA TYR A 48 -1.35 7.26 6.66
C TYR A 48 -0.10 6.37 6.73
N SER A 49 -0.21 5.06 6.51
CA SER A 49 0.96 4.19 6.36
C SER A 49 1.46 4.13 4.91
N PHE A 50 0.56 4.20 3.92
CA PHE A 50 0.91 4.14 2.50
C PHE A 50 1.67 5.36 2.01
N LEU A 51 1.28 6.56 2.44
CA LEU A 51 1.95 7.81 2.07
C LEU A 51 3.45 7.83 2.46
N PRO A 52 3.83 7.63 3.74
CA PRO A 52 5.23 7.62 4.14
C PRO A 52 6.00 6.44 3.53
N ALA A 53 5.36 5.27 3.36
CA ALA A 53 5.98 4.14 2.67
C ALA A 53 6.36 4.51 1.22
N THR A 54 5.44 5.14 0.48
CA THR A 54 5.69 5.60 -0.89
C THR A 54 6.84 6.62 -0.95
N ILE A 55 6.88 7.59 -0.04
CA ILE A 55 7.96 8.59 0.03
C ILE A 55 9.32 7.91 0.29
N ILE A 56 9.37 6.97 1.23
CA ILE A 56 10.60 6.25 1.55
C ILE A 56 11.06 5.41 0.34
N HIS A 57 10.13 4.74 -0.34
CA HIS A 57 10.43 3.96 -1.54
C HIS A 57 10.97 4.80 -2.69
N LEU A 58 10.46 6.03 -2.87
CA LEU A 58 11.03 6.97 -3.85
C LEU A 58 12.50 7.34 -3.56
N ILE A 59 12.93 7.27 -2.30
CA ILE A 59 14.31 7.55 -1.92
C ILE A 59 15.17 6.28 -2.05
N VAL A 60 14.66 5.15 -1.56
CA VAL A 60 15.43 3.91 -1.43
C VAL A 60 15.59 3.18 -2.76
N ASP A 61 14.53 3.16 -3.59
CA ASP A 61 14.44 2.29 -4.76
C ASP A 61 14.73 3.04 -6.06
N LYS A 62 15.39 4.21 -6.01
CA LYS A 62 15.63 5.09 -7.18
C LYS A 62 16.28 4.39 -8.39
N LYS A 63 16.93 3.25 -8.18
CA LYS A 63 17.62 2.47 -9.22
C LYS A 63 16.94 1.11 -9.52
N ASP A 64 15.87 0.77 -8.82
CA ASP A 64 15.15 -0.50 -9.00
C ASP A 64 14.01 -0.33 -10.02
N GLU A 65 13.64 -1.43 -10.67
CA GLU A 65 12.56 -1.44 -11.68
C GLU A 65 11.20 -1.03 -11.09
N ILE A 66 11.00 -1.28 -9.79
CA ILE A 66 9.77 -0.91 -9.06
C ILE A 66 9.66 0.59 -8.77
N TYR A 67 10.70 1.39 -9.00
CA TYR A 67 10.69 2.84 -8.79
C TYR A 67 9.55 3.54 -9.52
N MET A 68 9.32 3.17 -10.78
CA MET A 68 8.24 3.71 -11.63
C MET A 68 6.86 3.54 -10.98
N LEU A 69 6.62 2.40 -10.31
CA LEU A 69 5.35 2.13 -9.62
C LEU A 69 5.17 3.04 -8.40
N HIS A 70 6.25 3.34 -7.67
CA HIS A 70 6.19 4.30 -6.56
C HIS A 70 6.02 5.76 -7.06
N VAL A 71 6.59 6.12 -8.20
CA VAL A 71 6.33 7.42 -8.84
C VAL A 71 4.86 7.52 -9.25
N MET A 72 4.32 6.50 -9.91
CA MET A 72 2.89 6.43 -10.25
C MET A 72 2.00 6.53 -9.00
N SER A 73 2.37 5.83 -7.92
CA SER A 73 1.68 5.92 -6.62
C SER A 73 1.62 7.36 -6.13
N MET A 74 2.75 8.07 -6.16
CA MET A 74 2.82 9.47 -5.72
C MET A 74 1.96 10.40 -6.58
N LEU A 75 1.95 10.20 -7.90
CA LEU A 75 1.08 10.96 -8.80
C LEU A 75 -0.40 10.72 -8.51
N LEU A 76 -0.79 9.47 -8.23
CA LEU A 76 -2.16 9.14 -7.85
C LEU A 76 -2.55 9.78 -6.51
N ILE A 77 -1.64 9.82 -5.53
CA ILE A 77 -1.86 10.55 -4.26
C ILE A 77 -2.11 12.03 -4.52
N ILE A 78 -1.28 12.68 -5.34
CA ILE A 78 -1.41 14.11 -5.66
C ILE A 78 -2.74 14.37 -6.39
N PHE A 79 -3.06 13.53 -7.37
CA PHE A 79 -4.33 13.61 -8.10
C PHE A 79 -5.54 13.42 -7.18
N ALA A 80 -5.44 12.49 -6.23
CA ALA A 80 -6.42 12.29 -5.20
C ALA A 80 -6.63 13.57 -4.37
N PHE A 81 -5.56 14.18 -3.84
CA PHE A 81 -5.69 15.44 -3.12
C PHE A 81 -6.33 16.55 -3.95
N ALA A 82 -6.00 16.64 -5.25
CA ALA A 82 -6.61 17.60 -6.17
C ALA A 82 -8.12 17.39 -6.35
N ILE A 83 -8.56 16.13 -6.54
CA ILE A 83 -9.99 15.80 -6.64
C ILE A 83 -10.72 16.16 -5.34
N LYS A 84 -10.15 15.81 -4.19
CA LYS A 84 -10.77 16.13 -2.88
C LYS A 84 -10.96 17.63 -2.71
N PHE A 85 -10.03 18.42 -3.21
CA PHE A 85 -10.11 19.88 -3.16
C PHE A 85 -11.15 20.47 -4.13
N LEU A 86 -11.32 19.89 -5.32
CA LEU A 86 -12.21 20.42 -6.37
C LEU A 86 -13.66 19.93 -6.27
N ILE A 87 -13.87 18.67 -5.92
CA ILE A 87 -15.17 17.96 -5.99
C ILE A 87 -15.71 17.65 -4.59
N GLY A 88 -14.90 17.79 -3.54
CA GLY A 88 -15.27 17.59 -2.14
C GLY A 88 -15.40 16.13 -1.71
N SER A 89 -15.83 15.23 -2.61
CA SER A 89 -15.94 13.80 -2.34
C SER A 89 -15.31 12.95 -3.44
N PHE A 90 -14.77 11.79 -3.07
CA PHE A 90 -14.28 10.82 -4.03
C PHE A 90 -15.39 9.92 -4.52
N PRO A 91 -15.42 9.58 -5.81
CA PRO A 91 -16.27 8.52 -6.32
C PRO A 91 -15.94 7.19 -5.64
N ALA A 92 -16.96 6.45 -5.19
CA ALA A 92 -16.79 5.16 -4.51
C ALA A 92 -15.98 4.15 -5.34
N LEU A 93 -16.19 4.12 -6.66
CA LEU A 93 -15.43 3.27 -7.58
C LEU A 93 -13.93 3.63 -7.59
N GLY A 94 -13.61 4.91 -7.48
CA GLY A 94 -12.22 5.39 -7.40
C GLY A 94 -11.52 4.92 -6.12
N LEU A 95 -12.22 4.98 -4.98
CA LEU A 95 -11.71 4.45 -3.71
C LEU A 95 -11.51 2.93 -3.75
N LEU A 96 -12.43 2.19 -4.37
CA LEU A 96 -12.30 0.75 -4.56
C LEU A 96 -11.05 0.39 -5.36
N LEU A 97 -10.88 1.00 -6.53
CA LEU A 97 -9.71 0.79 -7.38
C LEU A 97 -8.41 1.19 -6.67
N TRP A 98 -8.46 2.26 -5.87
CA TRP A 98 -7.34 2.72 -5.05
C TRP A 98 -6.90 1.67 -4.02
N TYR A 99 -7.84 1.11 -3.27
CA TYR A 99 -7.51 0.08 -2.27
C TYR A 99 -6.95 -1.19 -2.90
N PHE A 100 -7.54 -1.65 -4.00
CA PHE A 100 -7.00 -2.79 -4.73
C PHE A 100 -5.60 -2.51 -5.29
N TYR A 101 -5.37 -1.33 -5.84
CA TYR A 101 -4.05 -0.91 -6.33
C TYR A 101 -2.98 -1.00 -5.23
N ILE A 102 -3.24 -0.41 -4.06
CA ILE A 102 -2.31 -0.45 -2.92
C ILE A 102 -2.08 -1.90 -2.47
N TRP A 103 -3.16 -2.68 -2.36
CA TRP A 103 -3.08 -4.07 -1.91
C TRP A 103 -2.23 -4.93 -2.84
N PHE A 104 -2.45 -4.85 -4.15
CA PHE A 104 -1.68 -5.61 -5.15
C PHE A 104 -0.22 -5.15 -5.23
N LEU A 105 0.05 -3.84 -5.18
CA LEU A 105 1.40 -3.30 -5.20
C LEU A 105 2.24 -3.86 -4.03
N TYR A 106 1.72 -3.73 -2.80
CA TYR A 106 2.45 -4.17 -1.61
C TYR A 106 2.45 -5.69 -1.45
N GLY A 107 1.38 -6.37 -1.88
CA GLY A 107 1.36 -7.84 -1.99
C GLY A 107 2.45 -8.35 -2.92
N GLY A 108 2.59 -7.75 -4.11
CA GLY A 108 3.64 -8.09 -5.07
C GLY A 108 5.05 -7.87 -4.52
N ILE A 109 5.29 -6.73 -3.86
CA ILE A 109 6.58 -6.43 -3.21
C ILE A 109 6.92 -7.48 -2.14
N LEU A 110 5.95 -7.85 -1.30
CA LEU A 110 6.15 -8.83 -0.24
C LEU A 110 6.43 -10.23 -0.81
N VAL A 111 5.66 -10.67 -1.81
CA VAL A 111 5.85 -11.96 -2.47
C VAL A 111 7.20 -12.01 -3.20
N GLY A 112 7.56 -10.98 -3.95
CA GLY A 112 8.84 -10.90 -4.65
C GLY A 112 10.04 -11.08 -3.71
N ARG A 113 10.02 -10.38 -2.57
CA ARG A 113 11.07 -10.52 -1.53
C ARG A 113 11.08 -11.89 -0.87
N TYR A 114 9.91 -12.50 -0.66
CA TYR A 114 9.84 -13.85 -0.12
C TYR A 114 10.48 -14.87 -1.08
N VAL A 115 10.16 -14.79 -2.37
CA VAL A 115 10.72 -15.66 -3.41
C VAL A 115 12.24 -15.49 -3.50
N GLU A 116 12.74 -14.25 -3.49
CA GLU A 116 14.18 -13.97 -3.52
C GLU A 116 14.90 -14.57 -2.30
N LYS A 117 14.30 -14.43 -1.10
CA LYS A 117 14.86 -15.02 0.13
C LYS A 117 14.95 -16.55 0.05
N VAL A 118 13.90 -17.21 -0.45
CA VAL A 118 13.89 -18.68 -0.62
C VAL A 118 14.98 -19.12 -1.60
N LYS A 119 15.09 -18.44 -2.75
CA LYS A 119 16.10 -18.74 -3.77
C LYS A 119 17.53 -18.65 -3.21
N ASN A 120 17.83 -17.61 -2.43
CA ASN A 120 19.16 -17.41 -1.87
C ASN A 120 19.53 -18.49 -0.84
N ASN A 121 18.59 -18.91 0.00
CA ASN A 121 18.82 -19.98 0.97
C ASN A 121 19.14 -21.32 0.28
N CYS A 122 18.41 -21.68 -0.79
CA CYS A 122 18.66 -22.92 -1.53
C CYS A 122 20.02 -22.94 -2.26
N MET A 123 20.60 -21.79 -2.58
CA MET A 123 21.94 -21.71 -3.19
C MET A 123 23.08 -21.79 -2.17
N GLN A 124 22.81 -21.51 -0.88
CA GLN A 124 23.81 -21.62 0.18
C GLN A 124 23.95 -23.03 0.77
N GLU A 125 22.98 -23.91 0.50
CA GLU A 125 22.99 -25.32 0.93
C GLU A 125 23.62 -26.28 -0.10
N LYS A 126 24.17 -25.75 -1.21
CA LYS A 126 24.91 -26.50 -2.24
C LYS A 126 26.40 -26.19 -2.19
#